data_AF-A0A4Y2CE20-F1
#
_entry.id   AF-A0A4Y2CE20-F1
#
_cell.length_a   1.000
_cell.length_b   1.000
_cell.length_c   1.000
_cell.angle_alpha   90.00
_cell.angle_beta   90.00
_cell.angle_gamma   90.00
#
_symmetry.space_group_name_H-M   'P 1'
#
loop_
_entity.id
_entity.type
_entity.pdbx_description
1 polymer ?
#
loop_
_entity_poly.entity_id
_entity_poly.type
_entity_poly.pdbx_seq_one_letter_code
_entity_poly.pdbx_strand_id
1 'polypeptide(L)'
;DAIPNYDEEVDYIQELLETLKATRIEEEKEAKRLEEEKKKLEREEKWIAEEREAKRILEEKELENAFQLKKLQLELENKSRPSETVPMAKPKLEMRHLMQKFDPKEGDVSLYLVLFERQARRVEINEDSWVSHLIGRDVTADCQGVGRSFKRLLAY
;
A
#
# COMPACT_ATOMS: atom_id res chain seq x y z
N ASP A 1 -70.59 57.86 -46.19
CA ASP A 1 -69.27 57.32 -46.48
C ASP A 1 -68.24 57.91 -45.53
N ALA A 2 -67.92 57.19 -44.45
CA ALA A 2 -66.83 57.59 -43.54
C ALA A 2 -65.53 57.07 -44.16
N ILE A 3 -64.64 57.97 -44.54
CA ILE A 3 -63.30 57.64 -45.02
C ILE A 3 -62.54 57.06 -43.81
N PRO A 4 -62.02 55.82 -43.86
CA PRO A 4 -61.22 55.27 -42.76
C PRO A 4 -59.98 56.14 -42.55
N ASN A 5 -59.70 56.50 -41.29
CA ASN A 5 -58.54 57.31 -40.93
C ASN A 5 -57.27 56.44 -40.92
N TYR A 6 -56.73 56.19 -42.12
CA TYR A 6 -55.56 55.34 -42.33
C TYR A 6 -54.27 55.88 -41.66
N ASP A 7 -54.21 57.18 -41.33
CA ASP A 7 -53.01 57.80 -40.78
C ASP A 7 -52.75 57.35 -39.32
N GLU A 8 -53.79 57.21 -38.49
CA GLU A 8 -53.65 56.74 -37.10
C GLU A 8 -53.21 55.27 -37.01
N GLU A 9 -53.68 54.42 -37.92
CA GLU A 9 -53.28 53.01 -37.98
C GLU A 9 -51.82 52.85 -38.43
N VAL A 10 -51.36 53.69 -39.37
CA VAL A 10 -49.97 53.70 -39.85
C VAL A 10 -49.02 54.18 -38.74
N ASP A 11 -49.38 55.23 -38.00
CA ASP A 11 -48.60 55.71 -36.86
C ASP A 11 -48.48 54.65 -35.76
N TYR A 12 -49.58 53.95 -35.44
CA TYR A 12 -49.57 52.85 -34.48
C TYR A 12 -48.69 51.67 -34.92
N ILE A 13 -48.76 51.28 -36.20
CA ILE A 13 -47.91 50.21 -36.75
C ILE A 13 -46.44 50.61 -36.73
N GLN A 14 -46.12 51.87 -37.00
CA GLN A 14 -44.75 52.37 -36.94
C GLN A 14 -44.19 52.34 -35.51
N GLU A 15 -44.95 52.82 -34.52
CA GLU A 15 -44.57 52.76 -33.10
C GLU A 15 -44.36 51.30 -32.63
N LEU A 16 -45.25 50.39 -33.04
CA LEU A 16 -45.12 48.96 -32.73
C LEU A 16 -43.86 48.34 -33.36
N LEU A 17 -43.50 48.76 -34.57
CA LEU A 17 -42.27 48.32 -35.24
C LEU A 17 -41.01 48.86 -34.56
N GLU A 18 -41.04 50.11 -34.09
CA GLU A 18 -39.93 50.73 -33.37
C GLU A 18 -39.69 50.05 -32.02
N THR A 19 -40.76 49.78 -31.27
CA THR A 19 -40.68 49.05 -30.01
C THR A 19 -40.16 47.63 -30.20
N LEU A 20 -40.65 46.88 -31.20
CA LEU A 20 -40.14 45.54 -31.52
C LEU A 20 -38.66 45.53 -31.94
N LYS A 21 -38.19 46.56 -32.64
CA LYS A 21 -36.76 46.71 -32.96
C LYS A 21 -35.95 46.99 -31.71
N ALA A 22 -36.44 47.87 -30.83
CA ALA A 22 -35.77 48.22 -29.59
C ALA A 22 -35.67 47.02 -28.63
N THR A 23 -36.74 46.24 -28.46
CA THR A 23 -36.74 45.04 -27.62
C THR A 23 -35.74 44.01 -28.14
N ARG A 24 -35.74 43.75 -29.45
CA ARG A 24 -34.81 42.80 -30.06
C ARG A 24 -33.34 43.21 -29.93
N ILE A 25 -33.05 44.51 -30.02
CA ILE A 25 -31.70 45.03 -29.78
C ILE A 25 -31.31 44.84 -28.31
N GLU A 26 -32.22 45.07 -27.38
CA GLU A 26 -31.93 44.89 -25.96
C GLU A 26 -31.72 43.41 -25.61
N GLU A 27 -32.57 42.51 -26.11
CA GLU A 27 -32.40 41.07 -25.97
C GLU A 27 -31.04 40.58 -26.49
N GLU A 28 -30.58 41.10 -27.63
CA GLU A 28 -29.27 40.75 -28.18
C GLU A 28 -28.13 41.25 -27.28
N LYS A 29 -28.26 42.44 -26.68
CA LYS A 29 -27.27 42.94 -25.71
C LYS A 29 -27.27 42.09 -24.44
N GLU A 30 -28.44 41.73 -23.92
CA GLU A 30 -28.55 40.86 -22.74
C GLU A 30 -27.93 39.50 -23.00
N ALA A 31 -28.20 38.90 -24.17
CA ALA A 31 -27.60 37.65 -24.58
C ALA A 31 -26.06 37.73 -24.63
N LYS A 32 -25.51 38.81 -25.17
CA LYS A 32 -24.05 39.04 -25.17
C LYS A 32 -23.48 39.15 -23.76
N ARG A 33 -24.13 39.89 -22.85
CA ARG A 33 -23.70 39.99 -21.45
C ARG A 33 -23.69 38.64 -20.76
N LEU A 34 -24.76 37.84 -20.95
CA LEU A 34 -24.88 36.49 -20.40
C LEU A 34 -23.82 35.55 -20.96
N GLU A 35 -23.51 35.65 -22.25
CA GLU A 35 -22.45 34.84 -22.88
C GLU A 35 -21.07 35.18 -22.31
N GLU A 36 -20.77 36.47 -22.13
CA GLU A 36 -19.52 36.92 -21.52
C GLU A 36 -19.38 36.47 -20.06
N GLU A 37 -20.47 36.54 -19.28
CA GLU A 37 -20.51 36.08 -17.90
C GLU A 37 -20.31 34.56 -17.81
N LYS A 38 -21.01 33.78 -18.64
CA LYS A 38 -20.81 32.32 -18.74
C LYS A 38 -19.38 31.97 -19.08
N LYS A 39 -18.77 32.68 -20.04
CA LYS A 39 -17.38 32.47 -20.43
C LYS A 39 -16.40 32.86 -19.32
N LYS A 40 -16.76 33.81 -18.45
CA LYS A 40 -15.95 34.17 -17.28
C LYS A 40 -16.02 33.07 -16.22
N LEU A 41 -17.23 32.59 -15.91
CA LEU A 41 -17.45 31.49 -14.98
C LEU A 41 -16.75 30.21 -15.44
N GLU A 42 -16.85 29.84 -16.71
CA GLU A 42 -16.19 28.64 -17.26
C GLU A 42 -14.65 28.72 -17.10
N ARG A 43 -14.05 29.89 -17.32
CA ARG A 43 -12.61 30.09 -17.10
C ARG A 43 -12.23 29.95 -15.63
N GLU A 44 -13.04 30.48 -14.73
CA GLU A 44 -12.82 30.42 -13.29
C GLU A 44 -12.97 28.99 -12.77
N GLU A 45 -14.00 28.26 -13.19
CA GLU A 45 -14.18 26.84 -12.89
C GLU A 45 -13.01 26.00 -13.40
N LYS A 46 -12.54 26.27 -14.63
CA LYS A 46 -11.38 25.60 -15.20
C LYS A 46 -10.12 25.86 -14.39
N TRP A 47 -9.89 27.11 -13.98
CA TRP A 47 -8.74 27.47 -13.15
C TRP A 47 -8.79 26.77 -11.79
N ILE A 48 -9.96 26.74 -11.14
CA ILE A 48 -10.16 26.04 -9.86
C ILE A 48 -9.92 24.53 -10.02
N ALA A 49 -10.37 23.92 -11.13
CA ALA A 49 -10.16 22.50 -11.40
C ALA A 49 -8.67 22.17 -11.58
N GLU A 50 -7.95 22.99 -12.35
CA GLU A 50 -6.52 22.84 -12.59
C GLU A 50 -5.70 23.04 -11.31
N GLU A 51 -6.04 24.03 -10.48
CA GLU A 51 -5.38 24.26 -9.19
C GLU A 51 -5.59 23.07 -8.23
N ARG A 52 -6.81 22.52 -8.16
CA ARG A 52 -7.10 21.31 -7.38
C ARG A 52 -6.31 20.11 -7.87
N GLU A 53 -6.18 19.95 -9.18
CA GLU A 53 -5.40 18.87 -9.77
C GLU A 53 -3.90 19.01 -9.50
N ALA A 54 -3.35 20.20 -9.69
CA ALA A 54 -1.95 20.51 -9.37
C ALA A 54 -1.64 20.24 -7.89
N LYS A 55 -2.57 20.58 -6.98
CA LYS A 55 -2.44 20.28 -5.56
C LYS A 55 -2.39 18.78 -5.28
N ARG A 56 -3.27 17.98 -5.90
CA ARG A 56 -3.25 16.51 -5.74
C ARG A 56 -1.94 15.91 -6.23
N ILE A 57 -1.46 16.34 -7.40
CA ILE A 57 -0.20 15.87 -7.98
C ILE A 57 0.99 16.21 -7.07
N LEU A 58 0.99 17.42 -6.50
CA LEU A 58 2.04 17.83 -5.58
C LEU A 58 2.04 16.98 -4.30
N GLU A 59 0.87 16.77 -3.69
CA GLU A 59 0.72 15.93 -2.49
C GLU A 59 1.15 14.48 -2.75
N GLU A 60 0.77 13.91 -3.90
CA GLU A 60 1.20 12.57 -4.30
C GLU A 60 2.73 12.49 -4.47
N LYS A 61 3.34 13.50 -5.10
CA LYS A 61 4.80 13.57 -5.26
C LYS A 61 5.52 13.75 -3.92
N GLU A 62 4.96 14.51 -2.99
CA GLU A 62 5.50 14.63 -1.64
C GLU A 62 5.43 13.31 -0.88
N LEU A 63 4.32 12.57 -1.01
CA LEU A 63 4.17 11.25 -0.41
C LEU A 63 5.18 10.24 -0.99
N GLU A 64 5.35 10.22 -2.32
CA GLU A 64 6.33 9.36 -3.00
C GLU A 64 7.75 9.70 -2.55
N ASN A 65 8.11 10.99 -2.50
CA ASN A 65 9.41 11.42 -2.00
C ASN A 65 9.62 11.00 -0.53
N ALA A 66 8.61 11.17 0.33
CA ALA A 66 8.67 10.76 1.73
C ALA A 66 8.84 9.24 1.87
N PHE A 67 8.17 8.46 1.01
CA PHE A 67 8.33 7.01 0.96
C PHE A 67 9.74 6.60 0.54
N GLN A 68 10.29 7.22 -0.51
CA GLN A 68 11.66 6.96 -0.95
C GLN A 68 12.69 7.34 0.12
N LEU A 69 12.49 8.45 0.83
CA LEU A 69 13.33 8.83 1.96
C LEU A 69 13.28 7.79 3.08
N LYS A 70 12.09 7.31 3.47
CA LYS A 70 11.96 6.23 4.46
C LYS A 70 12.64 4.95 4.01
N LYS A 71 12.53 4.60 2.72
CA LYS A 71 13.22 3.43 2.16
C LYS A 71 14.73 3.57 2.28
N LEU A 72 15.30 4.71 1.92
CA LEU A 72 16.73 4.98 2.06
C LEU A 72 17.17 5.01 3.54
N GLN A 73 16.35 5.55 4.45
CA GLN A 73 16.61 5.48 5.89
C GLN A 73 16.67 4.05 6.38
N LEU A 74 15.74 3.18 5.97
CA LEU A 74 15.77 1.75 6.32
C LEU A 74 16.96 1.02 5.69
N GLU A 75 17.35 1.35 4.45
CA GLU A 75 18.55 0.80 3.84
C GLU A 75 19.82 1.24 4.57
N LEU A 76 19.89 2.50 4.98
CA LEU A 76 20.98 3.02 5.79
C LEU A 76 20.98 2.38 7.18
N GLU A 77 19.83 2.27 7.86
CA GLU A 77 19.70 1.60 9.15
C GLU A 77 20.09 0.13 9.06
N ASN A 78 19.74 -0.57 7.97
CA ASN A 78 20.19 -1.94 7.75
C ASN A 78 21.72 -2.04 7.50
N LYS A 79 22.35 -0.98 6.96
CA LYS A 79 23.80 -0.90 6.73
C LYS A 79 24.59 -0.33 7.92
N SER A 80 23.96 0.52 8.74
CA SER A 80 24.52 1.25 9.87
C SER A 80 24.21 0.60 11.21
N ARG A 81 23.17 -0.24 11.27
CA ARG A 81 23.17 -1.38 12.19
C ARG A 81 24.52 -2.00 11.93
N PRO A 82 25.43 -1.97 12.92
CA PRO A 82 26.73 -2.54 12.70
C PRO A 82 26.45 -3.92 12.12
N SER A 83 27.24 -4.33 11.14
CA SER A 83 27.68 -5.71 11.19
C SER A 83 28.33 -5.85 12.56
N GLU A 84 27.50 -6.02 13.59
CA GLU A 84 27.84 -6.71 14.79
C GLU A 84 28.14 -8.12 14.26
N THR A 85 29.39 -8.23 13.78
CA THR A 85 30.32 -9.24 14.22
C THR A 85 30.77 -8.95 15.66
N VAL A 86 29.98 -8.25 16.49
CA VAL A 86 29.65 -8.92 17.74
C VAL A 86 29.02 -10.20 17.27
N PRO A 87 29.59 -11.38 17.52
CA PRO A 87 28.77 -12.55 17.43
C PRO A 87 27.60 -12.22 18.37
N MET A 88 26.46 -11.82 17.81
CA MET A 88 25.21 -12.47 18.16
C MET A 88 25.53 -13.93 17.89
N ALA A 89 26.27 -14.54 18.82
CA ALA A 89 26.07 -15.90 19.19
C ALA A 89 24.56 -15.89 19.36
N LYS A 90 23.84 -16.36 18.30
CA LYS A 90 22.49 -16.89 18.41
C LYS A 90 22.56 -17.56 19.78
N PRO A 91 21.93 -17.01 20.85
CA PRO A 91 22.25 -17.43 22.21
C PRO A 91 22.17 -18.92 22.14
N LYS A 92 23.32 -19.64 22.28
CA LYS A 92 23.45 -21.01 21.75
C LYS A 92 22.29 -21.75 22.38
N LEU A 93 21.25 -21.96 21.59
CA LEU A 93 19.97 -22.43 22.07
C LEU A 93 20.16 -23.92 21.98
N GLU A 94 20.94 -24.38 22.95
CA GLU A 94 21.32 -25.77 23.07
C GLU A 94 20.03 -26.57 23.11
N MET A 95 19.99 -27.68 22.38
CA MET A 95 18.80 -28.49 22.21
C MET A 95 18.07 -28.79 23.54
N ARG A 96 18.83 -28.94 24.64
CA ARG A 96 18.33 -29.10 26.01
C ARG A 96 17.42 -27.97 26.52
N HIS A 97 17.55 -26.75 26.00
CA HIS A 97 16.70 -25.61 26.35
C HIS A 97 15.47 -25.50 25.44
N LEU A 98 15.49 -26.14 24.28
CA LEU A 98 14.39 -26.16 23.32
C LEU A 98 13.43 -27.33 23.55
N MET A 99 13.90 -28.39 24.20
CA MET A 99 13.13 -29.59 24.47
C MET A 99 12.78 -29.72 25.95
N GLN A 100 11.52 -30.08 26.22
CA GLN A 100 11.11 -30.54 27.53
C GLN A 100 11.80 -31.88 27.85
N LYS A 101 12.06 -32.16 29.13
CA LYS A 101 12.56 -33.48 29.54
C LYS A 101 11.51 -34.55 29.20
N PHE A 102 11.95 -35.62 28.54
CA PHE A 102 11.09 -36.77 28.25
C PHE A 102 10.76 -37.52 29.54
N ASP A 103 9.48 -37.83 29.74
CA ASP A 103 9.01 -38.72 30.82
C ASP A 103 8.70 -40.11 30.24
N PRO A 104 9.46 -41.16 30.58
CA PRO A 104 9.20 -42.52 30.10
C PRO A 104 7.89 -43.15 30.58
N LYS A 105 7.25 -42.61 31.62
CA LYS A 105 6.02 -43.18 32.20
C LYS A 105 4.75 -42.68 31.50
N GLU A 106 4.77 -41.43 31.05
CA GLU A 106 3.60 -40.75 30.48
C GLU A 106 3.85 -40.19 29.07
N GLY A 107 5.10 -40.12 28.63
CA GLY A 107 5.51 -39.48 27.38
C GLY A 107 5.39 -40.40 26.16
N ASP A 108 4.77 -39.86 25.11
CA ASP A 108 4.79 -40.46 23.78
C ASP A 108 6.16 -40.25 23.11
N VAL A 109 6.88 -41.36 22.91
CA VAL A 109 8.20 -41.38 22.28
C VAL A 109 8.14 -40.84 20.85
N SER A 110 7.10 -41.17 20.08
CA SER A 110 6.96 -40.75 18.69
C SER A 110 6.80 -39.24 18.60
N LEU A 111 5.94 -38.67 19.46
CA LEU A 111 5.75 -37.22 19.55
C LEU A 111 7.04 -36.51 19.97
N TYR A 112 7.78 -37.07 20.92
CA TYR A 112 9.05 -36.50 21.37
C TYR A 112 10.08 -36.41 20.22
N LEU A 113 10.20 -37.47 19.40
CA LEU A 113 11.13 -37.49 18.27
C LEU A 113 10.73 -36.52 17.15
N VAL A 114 9.44 -36.37 16.86
CA VAL A 114 8.95 -35.39 15.86
C VAL A 114 9.24 -33.95 16.32
N LEU A 115 9.01 -33.66 17.60
CA LEU A 115 9.32 -32.35 18.17
C LEU A 115 10.82 -32.08 18.15
N PHE A 116 11.65 -33.08 18.48
CA PHE A 116 13.10 -33.00 18.39
C PHE A 116 13.55 -32.68 16.96
N GLU A 117 13.09 -33.42 15.96
CA GLU A 117 13.43 -33.19 14.55
C GLU A 117 13.04 -31.76 14.11
N ARG A 118 11.85 -31.30 14.47
CA ARG A 118 11.39 -29.95 14.15
C ARG A 118 12.30 -28.89 14.78
N GLN A 119 12.70 -29.05 16.05
CA GLN A 119 13.63 -28.12 16.69
C GLN A 119 15.03 -28.21 16.07
N ALA A 120 15.53 -29.42 15.79
CA ALA A 120 16.86 -29.64 15.23
C ALA A 120 17.00 -28.98 13.85
N ARG A 121 15.95 -29.06 13.03
CA ARG A 121 15.85 -28.33 11.77
C ARG A 121 15.77 -26.81 11.97
N ARG A 122 15.02 -26.33 12.97
CA ARG A 122 14.90 -24.88 13.28
C ARG A 122 16.21 -24.24 13.73
N VAL A 123 17.08 -24.99 14.43
CA VAL A 123 18.40 -24.52 14.87
C VAL A 123 19.55 -25.05 14.01
N GLU A 124 19.25 -25.65 12.85
CA GLU A 124 20.23 -26.09 11.85
C GLU A 124 21.30 -27.05 12.41
N ILE A 125 20.91 -27.94 13.34
CA ILE A 125 21.80 -28.99 13.85
C ILE A 125 22.02 -30.03 12.75
N ASN A 126 23.29 -30.35 12.46
CA ASN A 126 23.65 -31.39 11.50
C ASN A 126 23.07 -32.75 11.92
N GLU A 127 22.40 -33.45 11.00
CA GLU A 127 21.78 -34.78 11.18
C GLU A 127 22.75 -35.79 11.81
N ASP A 128 24.04 -35.72 11.47
CA ASP A 128 25.09 -36.59 12.03
C ASP A 128 25.24 -36.45 13.55
N SER A 129 24.84 -35.31 14.10
CA SER A 129 24.94 -35.00 15.54
C SER A 129 23.61 -35.19 16.29
N TRP A 130 22.51 -35.54 15.62
CA TRP A 130 21.18 -35.64 16.26
C TRP A 130 21.15 -36.69 17.38
N VAL A 131 21.77 -37.84 17.16
CA VAL A 131 21.84 -38.92 18.15
C VAL A 131 22.60 -38.49 19.41
N SER A 132 23.70 -37.74 19.24
CA SER A 132 24.48 -37.22 20.38
C SER A 132 23.67 -36.22 21.22
N HIS A 133 22.88 -35.37 20.55
CA HIS A 133 21.99 -34.41 21.21
C HIS A 133 20.81 -35.10 21.92
N LEU A 134 20.28 -36.20 21.37
CA LEU A 134 19.22 -37.00 22.01
C LEU A 134 19.70 -37.74 23.27
N ILE A 135 20.92 -38.26 23.23
CA ILE A 135 21.51 -39.04 24.33
C ILE A 135 22.13 -38.12 25.40
N GLY A 136 22.15 -36.79 25.17
CA GLY A 136 22.73 -35.82 26.10
C GLY A 136 24.23 -36.00 26.30
N ARG A 137 24.91 -36.62 25.32
CA ARG A 137 26.35 -36.89 25.35
C ARG A 137 27.06 -35.83 24.53
N ASP A 138 27.62 -34.83 25.21
CA ASP A 138 28.68 -33.99 24.66
C ASP A 138 29.92 -34.87 24.45
N VAL A 139 30.00 -35.56 23.31
CA VAL A 139 31.12 -36.45 22.99
C VAL A 139 31.84 -35.91 21.77
N THR A 140 32.96 -35.23 22.03
CA THR A 140 34.03 -34.85 21.11
C THR A 140 34.88 -36.05 20.67
N ALA A 141 34.29 -37.24 20.50
CA ALA A 141 35.03 -38.42 20.05
C ALA A 141 34.20 -39.23 19.06
N ASP A 142 34.70 -39.25 17.81
CA ASP A 142 34.41 -40.17 16.70
C ASP A 142 33.03 -40.85 16.71
N CYS A 143 32.09 -40.25 15.99
CA CYS A 143 30.88 -40.94 15.51
C CYS A 143 30.90 -41.02 13.98
N GLN A 144 32.01 -41.47 13.39
CA GLN A 144 32.04 -41.92 12.00
C GLN A 144 31.36 -43.29 11.89
N GLY A 145 30.01 -43.33 11.92
CA GLY A 145 29.32 -44.60 11.65
C GLY A 145 27.83 -44.69 11.94
N VAL A 146 27.24 -43.79 12.73
CA VAL A 146 25.84 -43.97 13.19
C VAL A 146 24.82 -43.11 12.41
N GLY A 147 25.27 -42.20 11.55
CA GLY A 147 24.42 -41.21 10.86
C GLY A 147 23.40 -41.74 9.83
N ARG A 148 23.33 -43.05 9.53
CA ARG A 148 22.50 -43.57 8.41
C ARG A 148 21.13 -44.17 8.77
N SER A 149 20.61 -44.01 9.99
CA SER A 149 19.37 -44.72 10.36
C SER A 149 18.30 -43.95 11.16
N PHE A 150 18.35 -42.62 11.27
CA PHE A 150 17.23 -41.92 11.94
C PHE A 150 15.90 -42.07 11.16
N LYS A 151 15.95 -42.04 9.82
CA LYS A 151 14.80 -42.31 8.95
C LYS A 151 14.24 -43.73 9.05
N ARG A 152 15.02 -44.71 9.55
CA ARG A 152 14.54 -46.10 9.75
C ARG A 152 13.81 -46.28 11.07
N LEU A 153 14.07 -45.43 12.07
CA LEU A 153 13.44 -45.48 13.39
C LEU A 153 12.06 -44.79 13.44
N LEU A 154 11.81 -43.84 12.53
CA LEU A 154 10.51 -43.17 12.38
C LEU A 154 9.58 -43.85 11.36
N ALA A 155 10.00 -44.97 10.76
CA ALA A 155 9.25 -45.71 9.75
C ALA A 155 8.56 -46.98 10.28
N TYR A 156 8.48 -47.14 11.60
CA TYR A 156 7.66 -48.14 12.28
C TYR A 156 6.48 -47.47 12.98
#